data_AF-A0A3D0I266-F1
#
_entry.id   AF-A0A3D0I266-F1
#
_cell.length_a   1.000
_cell.length_b   1.000
_cell.length_c   1.000
_cell.angle_alpha   90.00
_cell.angle_beta   90.00
_cell.angle_gamma   90.00
#
_symmetry.space_group_name_H-M   'P 1'
#
loop_
_entity.id
_entity.type
_entity.pdbx_description
1 polymer ?
#
loop_
_entity_poly.entity_id
_entity_poly.type
_entity_poly.pdbx_seq_one_letter_code
_entity_poly.pdbx_strand_id
1 'polypeptide(L)'
;MQVNEHVWRGFYDLRGLRADVGYNSRAGSEILLHYLTDYAIEQGEDAKTGREDNLARATYAAYNGGPGQLRRYRQKTTRRSLRKIDEAFWRRYQAVERGH
;
A
#
# COMPACT_ATOMS: atom_id res chain seq x y z
N MET A 1 -10.29 7.80 -2.35
CA MET A 1 -9.75 6.53 -1.80
C MET A 1 -10.16 6.45 -0.33
N GLN A 2 -10.68 5.34 0.21
CA GLN A 2 -10.92 5.30 1.67
C GLN A 2 -9.59 5.09 2.40
N VAL A 3 -8.89 6.21 2.65
CA VAL A 3 -7.68 6.29 3.47
C VAL A 3 -8.02 5.78 4.87
N ASN A 4 -7.24 4.83 5.39
CA ASN A 4 -7.46 4.28 6.72
C ASN A 4 -7.06 5.32 7.78
N GLU A 5 -8.06 6.02 8.31
CA GLU A 5 -7.93 7.12 9.28
C GLU A 5 -7.14 6.75 10.55
N HIS A 6 -7.03 5.45 10.86
CA HIS A 6 -6.29 4.97 12.02
C HIS A 6 -4.77 4.97 11.80
N VAL A 7 -4.34 4.86 10.54
CA VAL A 7 -2.90 4.84 10.15
C VAL A 7 -2.37 6.26 9.91
N TRP A 8 -3.23 7.21 9.51
CA TRP A 8 -2.84 8.54 9.03
C TRP A 8 -3.16 9.70 9.99
N ARG A 9 -3.63 9.39 11.20
CA ARG A 9 -3.88 10.38 12.27
C ARG A 9 -2.58 11.10 12.63
N GLY A 10 -2.51 12.40 12.38
CA GLY A 10 -1.35 13.26 12.68
C GLY A 10 -0.57 13.76 11.46
N PHE A 11 -0.82 13.21 10.26
CA PHE A 11 -0.18 13.67 9.02
C PHE A 11 -1.15 14.41 8.08
N TYR A 12 -2.46 14.16 8.19
CA TYR A 12 -3.49 14.79 7.37
C TYR A 12 -4.71 15.20 8.19
N ASP A 13 -5.44 16.22 7.72
CA ASP A 13 -6.72 16.61 8.29
C ASP A 13 -7.80 15.55 7.99
N LEU A 14 -8.23 14.88 9.05
CA LEU A 14 -9.23 13.82 9.02
C LEU A 14 -10.62 14.30 8.57
N ARG A 15 -10.93 15.59 8.69
CA ARG A 15 -12.19 16.16 8.21
C ARG A 15 -12.17 16.38 6.69
N GLY A 16 -11.05 16.85 6.16
CA GLY A 16 -10.83 16.99 4.70
C GLY A 16 -10.87 15.65 3.96
N LEU A 17 -10.34 14.58 4.55
CA LEU A 17 -10.37 13.22 3.98
C LEU A 17 -11.78 12.66 3.77
N ARG A 18 -12.78 13.13 4.52
CA ARG A 18 -14.18 12.70 4.41
C ARG A 18 -15.03 13.58 3.50
N ALA A 19 -14.68 14.87 3.38
CA ALA A 19 -15.53 15.88 2.72
C ALA A 19 -15.09 16.23 1.29
N ASP A 20 -13.82 16.00 0.93
CA ASP A 20 -13.26 16.38 -0.37
C ASP A 20 -12.57 15.19 -1.07
N VAL A 21 -13.21 14.69 -2.13
CA VAL A 21 -12.72 13.56 -2.94
C VAL A 21 -11.40 13.89 -3.65
N GLY A 22 -11.20 15.15 -4.05
CA GLY A 22 -9.98 15.61 -4.72
C GLY A 22 -8.79 15.67 -3.77
N TYR A 23 -8.98 16.27 -2.59
CA TYR A 23 -7.95 16.34 -1.55
C TYR A 23 -7.56 14.94 -1.06
N ASN A 24 -8.55 14.08 -0.81
CA ASN A 24 -8.31 12.70 -0.39
C ASN A 24 -7.53 11.90 -1.45
N SER A 25 -7.88 12.07 -2.72
CA SER A 25 -7.21 11.36 -3.81
C SER A 25 -5.76 11.85 -3.99
N ARG A 26 -5.52 13.16 -3.90
CA ARG A 26 -4.17 13.72 -3.97
C ARG A 26 -3.29 13.28 -2.80
N ALA A 27 -3.77 13.41 -1.57
CA ALA A 27 -3.04 13.00 -0.38
C ALA A 27 -2.72 11.50 -0.43
N GLY A 28 -3.69 10.66 -0.77
CA GLY A 28 -3.46 9.22 -0.93
C GLY A 28 -2.42 8.88 -2.01
N SER A 29 -2.41 9.60 -3.13
CA SER A 29 -1.43 9.42 -4.20
C SER A 29 -0.02 9.84 -3.79
N GLU A 30 0.13 10.97 -3.09
CA GLU A 30 1.43 11.43 -2.57
C GLU A 30 2.02 10.41 -1.57
N ILE A 31 1.18 9.87 -0.68
CA ILE A 31 1.59 8.82 0.26
C ILE A 31 2.02 7.55 -0.48
N LEU A 32 1.25 7.10 -1.47
CA LEU A 32 1.57 5.91 -2.23
C LEU A 32 2.88 6.09 -3.00
N LEU A 33 3.12 7.28 -3.57
CA LEU A 33 4.36 7.62 -4.25
C LEU A 33 5.55 7.58 -3.28
N HIS A 34 5.40 8.14 -2.08
CA HIS A 34 6.42 8.09 -1.04
C HIS A 34 6.78 6.64 -0.66
N TYR A 35 5.78 5.77 -0.42
CA TYR A 35 6.08 4.36 -0.12
C TYR A 35 6.64 3.58 -1.30
N LEU A 36 6.28 3.93 -2.53
CA LEU A 36 6.85 3.30 -3.71
C LEU A 36 8.33 3.66 -3.85
N THR A 37 8.65 4.95 -3.82
CA THR A 37 9.99 5.49 -4.11
C THR A 37 10.94 5.27 -2.95
N ASP A 38 10.60 5.80 -1.77
CA ASP A 38 11.52 5.86 -0.63
C ASP A 38 11.60 4.54 0.15
N TYR A 39 10.71 3.57 -0.15
CA TYR A 39 10.71 2.26 0.50
C TYR A 39 10.74 1.08 -0.46
N ALA A 40 9.76 0.92 -1.34
CA ALA A 40 9.67 -0.30 -2.16
C ALA A 40 10.83 -0.40 -3.18
N ILE A 41 11.12 0.69 -3.89
CA ILE A 41 12.23 0.79 -4.84
C ILE A 41 13.57 0.83 -4.09
N GLU A 42 13.70 1.70 -3.09
CA GLU A 42 14.93 1.82 -2.29
C GLU A 42 15.36 0.49 -1.65
N GLN A 43 14.41 -0.34 -1.20
CA GLN A 43 14.71 -1.66 -0.63
C GLN A 43 14.87 -2.78 -1.68
N GLY A 44 14.66 -2.48 -2.96
CA GLY A 44 14.74 -3.42 -4.09
C GLY A 44 13.78 -4.59 -3.94
N GLU A 45 12.50 -4.30 -3.66
CA GLU A 45 11.48 -5.33 -3.37
C GLU A 45 11.14 -6.21 -4.59
N ASP A 46 11.26 -5.67 -5.80
CA ASP A 46 11.24 -6.39 -7.07
C ASP A 46 12.34 -7.46 -7.15
N ALA A 47 13.56 -7.10 -6.76
CA ALA A 47 14.72 -8.00 -6.82
C ALA A 47 14.67 -9.11 -5.76
N LYS A 48 13.93 -8.94 -4.65
CA LYS A 48 13.88 -9.96 -3.56
C LYS A 48 13.33 -11.31 -4.01
N THR A 49 12.44 -11.31 -5.01
CA THR A 49 11.90 -12.56 -5.58
C THR A 49 11.92 -12.56 -7.11
N GLY A 50 12.58 -11.58 -7.75
CA GLY A 50 12.60 -11.42 -9.20
C GLY A 50 11.23 -11.12 -9.82
N ARG A 51 10.38 -10.34 -9.14
CA ARG A 51 9.03 -9.99 -9.61
C ARG A 51 8.75 -8.51 -9.42
N GLU A 52 8.59 -7.76 -10.52
CA GLU A 52 8.30 -6.32 -10.51
C GLU A 52 7.02 -5.98 -9.72
N ASP A 53 6.01 -6.84 -9.78
CA ASP A 53 4.76 -6.77 -9.00
C ASP A 53 4.96 -6.54 -7.50
N ASN A 54 6.11 -6.96 -6.97
CA ASN A 54 6.43 -6.79 -5.57
C ASN A 54 6.53 -5.33 -5.16
N LEU A 55 6.84 -4.41 -6.08
CA LEU A 55 6.83 -2.98 -5.79
C LEU A 55 5.41 -2.54 -5.41
N ALA A 56 4.40 -2.94 -6.17
CA ALA A 56 3.01 -2.64 -5.88
C ALA A 56 2.55 -3.31 -4.57
N ARG A 57 2.92 -4.57 -4.35
CA ARG A 57 2.56 -5.32 -3.13
C ARG A 57 3.21 -4.76 -1.87
N ALA A 58 4.49 -4.39 -1.94
CA ALA A 58 5.23 -3.78 -0.85
C ALA A 58 4.67 -2.39 -0.52
N THR A 59 4.43 -1.56 -1.53
CA THR A 59 3.82 -0.23 -1.40
C THR A 59 2.47 -0.32 -0.70
N TYR A 60 1.59 -1.23 -1.14
CA TYR A 60 0.28 -1.40 -0.53
C TYR A 60 0.36 -1.91 0.92
N ALA A 61 1.29 -2.82 1.20
CA ALA A 61 1.51 -3.32 2.55
C ALA A 61 1.96 -2.22 3.51
N ALA A 62 2.88 -1.36 3.06
CA ALA A 62 3.35 -0.20 3.82
C ALA A 62 2.25 0.87 3.97
N TYR A 63 1.50 1.17 2.92
CA TYR A 63 0.36 2.10 2.98
C TYR A 63 -0.68 1.71 4.04
N ASN A 64 -0.96 0.41 4.19
CA ASN A 64 -1.95 -0.10 5.14
C ASN A 64 -1.39 -0.36 6.55
N GLY A 65 -0.07 -0.40 6.73
CA GLY A 65 0.55 -0.92 7.95
C GLY A 65 1.76 -0.13 8.46
N GLY A 66 2.14 0.94 7.78
CA GLY A 66 3.38 1.69 7.98
C GLY A 66 4.62 1.01 7.40
N PRO A 67 5.77 1.72 7.39
CA PRO A 67 7.05 1.22 6.87
C PRO A 67 7.48 -0.16 7.37
N GLY A 68 7.25 -0.44 8.66
CA GLY A 68 7.63 -1.72 9.29
C GLY A 68 6.88 -2.93 8.71
N GLN A 69 5.82 -2.70 7.93
CA GLN A 69 5.02 -3.74 7.29
C GLN A 69 5.31 -3.92 5.80
N LEU A 70 6.26 -3.16 5.24
CA LEU A 70 6.71 -3.25 3.84
C LEU A 70 6.89 -4.70 3.37
N ARG A 71 7.44 -5.55 4.24
CA ARG A 71 7.84 -6.91 3.87
C ARG A 71 6.78 -7.98 4.04
N ARG A 72 5.65 -7.66 4.67
CA ARG A 72 4.71 -8.67 5.17
C ARG A 72 4.08 -9.51 4.05
N TYR A 73 3.95 -8.96 2.84
CA TYR A 73 3.30 -9.63 1.70
C TYR A 73 4.03 -10.92 1.25
N ARG A 74 5.33 -11.07 1.56
CA ARG A 74 6.14 -12.26 1.25
C ARG A 74 6.55 -13.06 2.48
N GLN A 75 6.25 -12.58 3.69
CA GLN A 75 6.64 -13.26 4.92
C GLN A 75 5.62 -14.34 5.29
N LYS A 76 6.10 -15.56 5.52
CA LYS A 76 5.26 -16.69 5.95
C LYS A 76 4.68 -16.48 7.35
N THR A 77 5.40 -15.73 8.20
CA THR A 77 5.04 -15.40 9.59
C THR A 77 3.98 -14.31 9.71
N THR A 78 3.58 -13.66 8.60
CA THR A 78 2.54 -12.64 8.61
C THR A 78 1.23 -13.17 9.18
N ARG A 79 0.64 -12.40 10.10
CA ARG A 79 -0.65 -12.73 10.73
C ARG A 79 -1.73 -12.97 9.66
N ARG A 80 -2.59 -13.97 9.88
CA ARG A 80 -3.60 -14.39 8.90
C ARG A 80 -4.52 -13.26 8.46
N SER A 81 -4.89 -12.35 9.37
CA SER A 81 -5.74 -11.19 9.05
C SER A 81 -5.06 -10.21 8.09
N LEU A 82 -3.78 -9.89 8.31
CA LEU A 82 -3.00 -9.01 7.44
C LEU A 82 -2.75 -9.65 6.07
N ARG A 83 -2.44 -10.96 6.06
CA ARG A 83 -2.27 -11.71 4.82
C ARG A 83 -3.53 -11.68 3.94
N LYS A 84 -4.73 -11.79 4.52
CA LYS A 84 -5.99 -11.67 3.78
C LYS A 84 -6.15 -10.31 3.09
N ILE A 85 -5.68 -9.23 3.72
CA ILE A 85 -5.70 -7.88 3.14
C ILE A 85 -4.80 -7.82 1.91
N ASP A 86 -3.58 -8.33 2.02
CA ASP A 86 -2.61 -8.32 0.92
C ASP A 86 -3.04 -9.25 -0.24
N GLU A 87 -3.64 -10.41 0.07
CA GLU A 87 -4.23 -11.31 -0.95
C GLU A 87 -5.45 -10.70 -1.66
N ALA A 88 -6.26 -9.91 -0.95
CA ALA A 88 -7.37 -9.19 -1.56
C ALA A 88 -6.88 -8.09 -2.51
N PHE A 89 -5.85 -7.34 -2.12
CA PHE A 89 -5.19 -6.39 -3.00
C PHE A 89 -4.60 -7.08 -4.22
N TRP A 90 -3.85 -8.17 -4.02
CA TRP A 90 -3.18 -8.89 -5.10
C TRP A 90 -4.16 -9.36 -6.18
N ARG A 91 -5.30 -9.92 -5.77
CA ARG A 91 -6.36 -10.32 -6.72
C ARG A 91 -6.90 -9.15 -7.55
N ARG A 92 -7.05 -7.97 -6.95
CA ARG A 92 -7.51 -6.76 -7.66
C ARG A 92 -6.44 -6.23 -8.61
N TYR A 93 -5.19 -6.18 -8.17
CA TYR A 93 -4.06 -5.79 -9.01
C TYR A 93 -3.98 -6.67 -10.26
N GLN A 94 -4.03 -8.00 -10.09
CA GLN A 94 -4.01 -8.94 -11.20
C GLN A 94 -5.25 -8.85 -12.11
N ALA A 95 -6.40 -8.38 -11.60
CA ALA A 95 -7.57 -8.15 -12.44
C ALA A 95 -7.33 -6.95 -13.37
N VAL A 96 -6.86 -5.84 -12.80
CA VAL A 96 -6.53 -4.61 -13.54
C VAL A 96 -5.42 -4.84 -14.56
N GLU A 97 -4.36 -5.55 -14.17
CA GLU A 97 -3.25 -5.92 -15.07
C GLU A 97 -3.73 -6.72 -16.29
N ARG A 98 -4.77 -7.54 -16.11
CA ARG A 98 -5.40 -8.33 -17.18
C ARG A 98 -6.50 -7.58 -17.94
N GLY A 99 -6.73 -6.30 -17.62
CA GLY A 99 -7.75 -5.47 -18.27
C GLY A 99 -9.19 -5.73 -17.83
N HIS A 100 -9.40 -6.25 -16.61
CA HIS A 100 -10.71 -6.49 -16.00
C HIS A 100 -11.07 -5.44 -14.94
#